data_AF-A0A5P9F019-F1
#
_entry.id   AF-A0A5P9F019-F1
#
_cell.length_a   1.000
_cell.length_b   1.000
_cell.length_c   1.000
_cell.angle_alpha   90.00
_cell.angle_beta   90.00
_cell.angle_gamma   90.00
#
_symmetry.space_group_name_H-M   'P 1'
#
loop_
_entity.id
_entity.type
_entity.pdbx_description
1 polymer ?
#
loop_
_entity_poly.entity_id
_entity_poly.type
_entity_poly.pdbx_seq_one_letter_code
_entity_poly.pdbx_strand_id
1 'polypeptide(L)'
;MNRADDGGDNVINDLSTNINAALVVVDVQNDFCCAGGYYDRRQHGSSNMELKNPSPSRDWSPRIIRKGDDLEKVVNNISLCMRIAKEREIPVLLLQTIIKPDHKYRNSFLRGEENRGRCYYPCKSDTWGAEIIEPIWQLAEEEAVVVEKHVYNGFVDTSLEEKLLGLGVDTVFIVGVETHICVMATAQSASFLFKTYILEDSVWSANCELAKYALSIFKDGYGYITNHKVLYFVGASHDSP
;
A
#
# COMPACT_ATOMS: atom_id res chain seq x y z
N MET A 1 -24.30 13.47 -23.22
CA MET A 1 -23.42 14.62 -22.91
C MET A 1 -22.10 14.05 -22.46
N ASN A 2 -21.11 14.05 -23.35
CA ASN A 2 -19.76 13.58 -23.06
C ASN A 2 -19.10 14.58 -22.11
N ARG A 3 -18.87 14.19 -20.86
CA ARG A 3 -17.80 14.82 -20.07
C ARG A 3 -16.51 14.18 -20.55
N ALA A 4 -15.76 14.96 -21.34
CA ALA A 4 -14.39 14.61 -21.66
C ALA A 4 -13.59 14.54 -20.36
N ASP A 5 -12.66 13.59 -20.35
CA ASP A 5 -11.70 13.29 -19.30
C ASP A 5 -10.81 14.53 -19.05
N ASP A 6 -11.17 15.31 -18.03
CA ASP A 6 -10.52 16.57 -17.61
C ASP A 6 -9.82 16.43 -16.25
N GLY A 7 -9.76 15.21 -15.69
CA GLY A 7 -9.23 14.96 -14.36
C GLY A 7 -7.70 15.02 -14.26
N GLY A 8 -6.99 14.62 -15.32
CA GLY A 8 -5.53 14.57 -15.33
C GLY A 8 -4.87 15.97 -15.35
N ASP A 9 -5.36 16.85 -16.23
CA ASP A 9 -4.78 18.18 -16.42
C ASP A 9 -5.07 19.13 -15.25
N ASN A 10 -6.23 18.99 -14.60
CA ASN A 10 -6.56 19.77 -13.41
C ASN A 10 -5.75 19.36 -12.17
N VAL A 11 -5.41 18.07 -12.03
CA VAL A 11 -4.52 17.60 -10.95
C VAL A 11 -3.11 18.13 -11.13
N ILE A 12 -2.57 18.10 -12.36
CA ILE A 12 -1.20 18.57 -12.64
C ILE A 12 -1.10 20.09 -12.42
N ASN A 13 -2.11 20.87 -12.81
CA ASN A 13 -2.11 22.32 -12.60
C ASN A 13 -2.18 22.72 -11.11
N ASP A 14 -2.89 21.95 -10.29
CA ASP A 14 -3.00 22.16 -8.84
C ASP A 14 -1.72 21.73 -8.07
N LEU A 15 -0.80 21.02 -8.73
CA LEU A 15 0.48 20.60 -8.18
C LEU A 15 1.66 21.52 -8.56
N SER A 16 1.37 22.66 -9.19
CA SER A 16 2.36 23.65 -9.65
C SER A 16 2.96 24.55 -8.54
N THR A 17 2.81 24.16 -7.27
CA THR A 17 3.29 24.91 -6.10
C THR A 17 4.18 24.04 -5.21
N ASN A 18 4.94 24.66 -4.29
CA ASN A 18 5.79 23.98 -3.31
C ASN A 18 4.96 23.04 -2.41
N ILE A 19 4.76 21.82 -2.87
CA ILE A 19 4.06 20.78 -2.13
C ILE A 19 5.05 20.04 -1.25
N ASN A 20 4.76 20.00 0.05
CA ASN A 20 5.48 19.13 0.96
C ASN A 20 4.74 17.79 1.02
N ALA A 21 5.23 16.80 0.27
CA ALA A 21 4.57 15.52 0.11
C ALA A 21 5.27 14.39 0.87
N ALA A 22 4.55 13.31 1.15
CA ALA A 22 5.11 12.00 1.46
C ALA A 22 4.50 10.90 0.59
N LEU A 23 5.27 9.84 0.33
CA LEU A 23 4.80 8.59 -0.26
C LEU A 23 4.55 7.56 0.85
N VAL A 24 3.32 7.04 0.94
CA VAL A 24 2.94 6.00 1.90
C VAL A 24 2.69 4.69 1.16
N VAL A 25 3.53 3.69 1.43
CA VAL A 25 3.48 2.36 0.81
C VAL A 25 2.79 1.39 1.75
N VAL A 26 1.62 0.89 1.37
CA VAL A 26 0.75 0.10 2.24
C VAL A 26 0.92 -1.41 1.99
N ASP A 27 1.40 -2.13 3.01
CA ASP A 27 1.31 -3.59 3.13
C ASP A 27 1.84 -4.39 1.93
N VAL A 28 2.95 -3.98 1.32
CA VAL A 28 3.56 -4.77 0.22
C VAL A 28 4.42 -5.90 0.82
N GLN A 29 3.75 -6.86 1.44
CA GLN A 29 4.35 -7.95 2.24
C GLN A 29 4.15 -9.32 1.61
N ASN A 30 4.97 -10.31 1.97
CA ASN A 30 4.95 -11.64 1.36
C ASN A 30 3.59 -12.35 1.43
N ASP A 31 2.87 -12.28 2.56
CA ASP A 31 1.53 -12.89 2.68
C ASP A 31 0.51 -12.29 1.71
N PHE A 32 0.78 -11.06 1.27
CA PHE A 32 -0.03 -10.33 0.32
C PHE A 32 0.53 -10.33 -1.09
N CYS A 33 1.82 -10.56 -1.35
CA CYS A 33 2.36 -10.33 -2.70
C CYS A 33 2.98 -11.58 -3.32
N CYS A 34 3.27 -12.61 -2.52
CA CYS A 34 4.08 -13.74 -2.98
C CYS A 34 3.27 -15.00 -3.21
N ALA A 35 3.71 -15.80 -4.19
CA ALA A 35 3.32 -17.20 -4.27
C ALA A 35 3.65 -17.90 -2.94
N GLY A 36 2.73 -18.72 -2.44
CA GLY A 36 2.83 -19.36 -1.14
C GLY A 36 2.48 -18.46 0.05
N GLY A 37 2.16 -17.18 -0.13
CA GLY A 37 1.66 -16.26 0.90
C GLY A 37 0.21 -16.53 1.34
N TYR A 38 -0.26 -15.85 2.39
CA TYR A 38 -1.59 -16.04 2.99
C TYR A 38 -2.73 -16.08 1.97
N TYR A 39 -2.82 -15.08 1.10
CA TYR A 39 -3.91 -15.00 0.14
C TYR A 39 -3.79 -16.05 -0.98
N ASP A 40 -2.58 -16.42 -1.37
CA ASP A 40 -2.34 -17.48 -2.34
C ASP A 40 -2.78 -18.85 -1.77
N ARG A 41 -2.41 -19.14 -0.52
CA ARG A 41 -2.82 -20.36 0.19
C ARG A 41 -4.33 -20.45 0.38
N ARG A 42 -5.01 -19.32 0.64
CA ARG A 42 -6.47 -19.28 0.88
C ARG A 42 -7.28 -19.61 -0.38
N GLN A 43 -6.74 -19.35 -1.57
CA GLN A 43 -7.41 -19.63 -2.85
C GLN A 43 -7.29 -21.08 -3.28
N HIS A 44 -6.15 -21.73 -3.01
CA HIS A 44 -5.88 -23.10 -3.42
C HIS A 44 -6.53 -24.16 -2.51
N GLY A 45 -7.28 -23.76 -1.48
CA GLY A 45 -8.00 -24.70 -0.59
C GLY A 45 -7.09 -25.65 0.20
N SER A 46 -5.79 -25.34 0.30
CA SER A 46 -4.79 -26.20 0.94
C SER A 46 -4.99 -26.22 2.46
N SER A 47 -5.63 -27.28 2.95
CA SER A 47 -5.77 -27.59 4.38
C SER A 47 -4.43 -27.89 5.09
N ASN A 48 -3.36 -28.17 4.33
CA ASN A 48 -1.99 -28.22 4.83
C ASN A 48 -1.38 -26.82 4.84
N MET A 49 -1.82 -26.05 5.81
CA MET A 49 -1.51 -24.63 5.99
C MET A 49 -0.19 -24.34 6.72
N GLU A 50 0.61 -25.38 6.95
CA GLU A 50 1.99 -25.33 7.47
C GLU A 50 2.93 -25.87 6.40
N LEU A 51 2.98 -25.22 5.22
CA LEU A 51 4.20 -25.33 4.43
C LEU A 51 5.28 -24.62 5.24
N LYS A 52 6.20 -25.42 5.82
CA LYS A 52 7.49 -24.93 6.33
C LYS A 52 7.99 -23.91 5.33
N ASN A 53 8.31 -22.71 5.82
CA ASN A 53 8.91 -21.58 5.11
C ASN A 53 9.32 -22.02 3.70
N PRO A 54 8.63 -21.60 2.61
CA PRO A 54 9.24 -21.75 1.30
C PRO A 54 10.65 -21.24 1.48
N SER A 55 11.63 -22.12 1.26
CA SER A 55 13.05 -21.80 1.45
C SER A 55 13.25 -20.40 0.92
N PRO A 56 13.87 -19.46 1.66
CA PRO A 56 13.92 -18.05 1.28
C PRO A 56 14.67 -17.92 -0.05
N SER A 57 13.95 -18.16 -1.14
CA SER A 57 14.37 -17.73 -2.45
C SER A 57 14.23 -16.24 -2.36
N ARG A 58 15.38 -15.58 -2.28
CA ARG A 58 15.48 -14.12 -2.35
C ARG A 58 14.84 -13.59 -3.64
N ASP A 59 14.59 -14.47 -4.60
CA ASP A 59 13.81 -14.19 -5.81
C ASP A 59 12.32 -14.09 -5.44
N TRP A 60 11.85 -12.85 -5.37
CA TRP A 60 10.43 -12.55 -5.26
C TRP A 60 9.67 -13.10 -6.47
N SER A 61 8.57 -13.81 -6.23
CA SER A 61 7.66 -14.28 -7.28
C SER A 61 6.22 -13.83 -6.97
N PRO A 62 5.56 -13.11 -7.89
CA PRO A 62 4.21 -12.62 -7.66
C PRO A 62 3.25 -13.82 -7.54
N ARG A 63 2.31 -13.75 -6.60
CA ARG A 63 1.14 -14.63 -6.67
C ARG A 63 0.35 -14.34 -7.96
N ILE A 64 -0.25 -15.36 -8.54
CA ILE A 64 -1.08 -15.23 -9.74
C ILE A 64 -2.47 -15.76 -9.40
N ILE A 65 -3.44 -14.86 -9.23
CA ILE A 65 -4.83 -15.25 -8.91
C ILE A 65 -5.57 -15.69 -10.16
N ARG A 66 -5.26 -15.06 -11.29
CA ARG A 66 -5.93 -15.27 -12.57
C ARG A 66 -4.98 -15.00 -13.72
N LYS A 67 -5.29 -15.55 -14.90
CA LYS A 67 -4.55 -15.22 -16.12
C LYS A 67 -4.65 -13.72 -16.39
N GLY A 68 -3.50 -13.06 -16.57
CA GLY A 68 -3.42 -11.61 -16.80
C GLY A 68 -3.46 -10.77 -15.52
N ASP A 69 -3.15 -11.37 -14.36
CA ASP A 69 -2.94 -10.62 -13.13
C ASP A 69 -1.81 -9.61 -13.28
N ASP A 70 -2.02 -8.41 -12.79
CA ASP A 70 -1.17 -7.24 -12.95
C ASP A 70 -0.43 -6.85 -11.67
N LEU A 71 -0.46 -7.71 -10.64
CA LEU A 71 0.27 -7.50 -9.39
C LEU A 71 1.77 -7.23 -9.63
N GLU A 72 2.41 -7.98 -10.53
CA GLU A 72 3.81 -7.77 -10.87
C GLU A 72 4.08 -6.37 -11.42
N LYS A 73 3.21 -5.94 -12.35
CA LYS A 73 3.25 -4.61 -12.93
C LYS A 73 3.03 -3.54 -11.86
N VAL A 74 2.09 -3.75 -10.94
CA VAL A 74 1.82 -2.80 -9.85
C VAL A 74 3.00 -2.71 -8.88
N VAL A 75 3.62 -3.83 -8.50
CA VAL A 75 4.84 -3.80 -7.67
C VAL A 75 5.97 -3.06 -8.38
N ASN A 76 6.15 -3.28 -9.69
CA ASN A 76 7.12 -2.51 -10.48
C ASN A 76 6.81 -1.01 -10.50
N ASN A 77 5.54 -0.62 -10.57
CA ASN A 77 5.13 0.78 -10.47
C ASN A 77 5.34 1.37 -9.07
N ILE A 78 5.11 0.61 -7.99
CA ILE A 78 5.42 1.02 -6.62
C ILE A 78 6.93 1.24 -6.48
N SER A 79 7.75 0.31 -6.98
CA SER A 79 9.20 0.46 -7.01
C SER A 79 9.65 1.71 -7.78
N LEU A 80 8.98 2.03 -8.90
CA LEU A 80 9.21 3.27 -9.63
C LEU A 80 8.82 4.49 -8.79
N CYS A 81 7.67 4.49 -8.12
CA CYS A 81 7.26 5.56 -7.22
C CYS A 81 8.30 5.83 -6.13
N MET A 82 8.83 4.77 -5.50
CA MET A 82 9.86 4.89 -4.46
C MET A 82 11.17 5.47 -5.02
N ARG A 83 11.56 5.09 -6.24
CA ARG A 83 12.75 5.67 -6.90
C ARG A 83 12.56 7.16 -7.20
N ILE A 84 11.42 7.54 -7.76
CA ILE A 84 11.10 8.95 -8.02
C ILE A 84 11.05 9.74 -6.71
N ALA A 85 10.43 9.18 -5.68
CA ALA A 85 10.35 9.80 -4.36
C ALA A 85 11.75 10.05 -3.79
N LYS A 86 12.65 9.07 -3.87
CA LYS A 86 14.04 9.23 -3.46
C LYS A 86 14.79 10.30 -4.27
N GLU A 87 14.65 10.31 -5.60
CA GLU A 87 15.27 11.32 -6.48
C GLU A 87 14.77 12.75 -6.22
N ARG A 88 13.55 12.88 -5.66
CA ARG A 88 12.89 14.16 -5.36
C ARG A 88 12.86 14.50 -3.88
N GLU A 89 13.58 13.74 -3.05
CA GLU A 89 13.62 13.94 -1.60
C GLU A 89 12.23 13.90 -0.94
N ILE A 90 11.28 13.18 -1.54
CA ILE A 90 9.94 12.93 -0.97
C ILE A 90 10.08 11.80 0.06
N PRO A 91 9.77 12.04 1.35
CA PRO A 91 9.83 11.00 2.37
C PRO A 91 8.97 9.79 2.03
N VAL A 92 9.53 8.60 2.22
CA VAL A 92 8.81 7.32 2.02
C VAL A 92 8.54 6.67 3.37
N LEU A 93 7.28 6.39 3.64
CA LEU A 93 6.83 5.66 4.82
C LEU A 93 6.26 4.31 4.40
N LEU A 94 6.77 3.23 4.97
CA LEU A 94 6.27 1.89 4.73
C LEU A 94 5.32 1.49 5.85
N LEU A 95 4.09 1.10 5.52
CA LEU A 95 3.21 0.46 6.48
C LEU A 95 3.38 -1.05 6.41
N GLN A 96 3.60 -1.65 7.57
CA GLN A 96 3.77 -3.09 7.72
C GLN A 96 2.71 -3.63 8.66
N THR A 97 1.83 -4.48 8.16
CA THR A 97 0.88 -5.20 9.01
C THR A 97 1.62 -6.24 9.82
N ILE A 98 1.49 -6.21 11.14
CA ILE A 98 1.98 -7.24 12.06
C ILE A 98 0.82 -7.68 12.94
N ILE A 99 0.43 -8.95 12.86
CA ILE A 99 -0.63 -9.51 13.70
C ILE A 99 -0.02 -10.39 14.79
N LYS A 100 -0.33 -10.02 16.04
CA LYS A 100 0.06 -10.75 17.24
C LYS A 100 -1.15 -11.54 17.76
N PRO A 101 -0.97 -12.77 18.30
CA PRO A 101 -2.08 -13.60 18.78
C PRO A 101 -2.96 -12.92 19.84
N ASP A 102 -2.38 -12.03 20.64
CA ASP A 102 -2.99 -11.37 21.81
C ASP A 102 -3.52 -9.95 21.51
N HIS A 103 -3.82 -9.64 20.24
CA HIS A 103 -4.27 -8.31 19.85
C HIS A 103 -5.69 -7.96 20.39
N LYS A 104 -5.89 -6.69 20.77
CA LYS A 104 -7.17 -6.18 21.33
C LYS A 104 -8.33 -6.13 20.32
N TYR A 105 -8.03 -6.12 19.02
CA TYR A 105 -9.03 -5.87 17.97
C TYR A 105 -9.98 -7.06 17.77
N ARG A 106 -11.24 -6.74 17.42
CA ARG A 106 -12.33 -7.74 17.30
C ARG A 106 -12.65 -8.13 15.86
N ASN A 107 -12.00 -7.53 14.87
CA ASN A 107 -12.22 -7.85 13.46
C ASN A 107 -11.89 -9.33 13.21
N SER A 108 -12.89 -10.10 12.77
CA SER A 108 -12.80 -11.55 12.55
C SER A 108 -11.77 -11.92 11.48
N PHE A 109 -11.56 -11.06 10.47
CA PHE A 109 -10.53 -11.29 9.45
C PHE A 109 -9.10 -11.23 10.01
N LEU A 110 -8.89 -10.41 11.03
CA LEU A 110 -7.59 -10.27 11.70
C LEU A 110 -7.40 -11.33 12.80
N ARG A 111 -8.49 -11.88 13.33
CA ARG A 111 -8.47 -12.98 14.32
C ARG A 111 -8.27 -14.35 13.70
N GLY A 112 -8.37 -14.47 12.37
CA GLY A 112 -8.33 -15.74 11.68
C GLY A 112 -9.56 -16.61 11.95
N GLU A 113 -9.71 -17.68 11.17
CA GLU A 113 -10.69 -18.72 11.47
C GLU A 113 -10.11 -19.65 12.54
N GLU A 114 -10.75 -19.75 13.72
CA GLU A 114 -10.49 -20.84 14.66
C GLU A 114 -10.99 -22.15 14.06
N ASN A 115 -10.15 -22.79 13.25
CA ASN A 115 -10.42 -24.13 12.73
C ASN A 115 -9.60 -25.14 13.54
N ARG A 116 -10.29 -25.91 14.39
CA ARG A 116 -9.70 -27.02 15.18
C ARG A 116 -8.49 -26.61 16.04
N GLY A 117 -8.54 -25.43 16.67
CA GLY A 117 -7.47 -24.94 17.56
C GLY A 117 -6.26 -24.33 16.85
N ARG A 118 -6.34 -24.05 15.54
CA ARG A 118 -5.34 -23.28 14.79
C ARG A 118 -5.89 -21.89 14.49
N CYS A 119 -5.11 -20.86 14.80
CA CYS A 119 -5.43 -19.46 14.51
C CYS A 119 -4.72 -19.09 13.19
N TYR A 120 -5.49 -18.76 12.14
CA TYR A 120 -4.93 -18.49 10.80
C TYR A 120 -5.24 -17.06 10.32
N TYR A 121 -4.27 -16.17 10.49
CA TYR A 121 -4.35 -14.76 10.11
C TYR A 121 -3.10 -14.37 9.30
N PRO A 122 -3.21 -13.34 8.43
CA PRO A 122 -2.07 -12.87 7.63
C PRO A 122 -1.04 -12.14 8.50
N CYS A 123 0.19 -12.08 8.02
CA CYS A 123 1.30 -11.30 8.55
C CYS A 123 1.54 -11.54 10.05
N LYS A 124 1.60 -12.81 10.44
CA LYS A 124 1.98 -13.19 11.79
C LYS A 124 3.40 -12.68 12.12
N SER A 125 3.57 -12.07 13.28
CA SER A 125 4.88 -11.64 13.79
C SER A 125 5.94 -12.72 13.62
N ASP A 126 7.14 -12.31 13.20
CA ASP A 126 8.32 -13.17 13.05
C ASP A 126 8.15 -14.31 12.04
N THR A 127 7.34 -14.08 11.00
CA THR A 127 7.19 -15.01 9.88
C THR A 127 7.54 -14.35 8.56
N TRP A 128 8.01 -15.17 7.62
CA TRP A 128 8.24 -14.74 6.24
C TRP A 128 7.06 -13.97 5.65
N GLY A 129 5.82 -14.42 5.92
CA GLY A 129 4.60 -13.78 5.44
C GLY A 129 4.44 -12.32 5.88
N ALA A 130 5.00 -11.95 7.04
CA ALA A 130 4.96 -10.58 7.56
C ALA A 130 6.09 -9.69 7.02
N GLU A 131 7.10 -10.23 6.35
CA GLU A 131 8.18 -9.42 5.81
C GLU A 131 7.71 -8.64 4.58
N ILE A 132 8.21 -7.40 4.43
CA ILE A 132 8.08 -6.61 3.21
C ILE A 132 8.79 -7.37 2.08
N ILE A 133 8.20 -7.39 0.88
CA ILE A 133 8.81 -8.10 -0.25
C ILE A 133 10.15 -7.47 -0.63
N GLU A 134 11.06 -8.30 -1.12
CA GLU A 134 12.42 -7.89 -1.44
C GLU A 134 12.48 -6.64 -2.36
N PRO A 135 11.70 -6.53 -3.47
CA PRO A 135 11.83 -5.39 -4.38
C PRO A 135 11.54 -4.03 -3.75
N ILE A 136 10.69 -4.03 -2.72
CA ILE A 136 10.35 -2.83 -1.94
C ILE A 136 11.39 -2.63 -0.84
N TRP A 137 11.80 -3.70 -0.16
CA TRP A 137 12.78 -3.63 0.92
C TRP A 137 14.14 -3.08 0.46
N GLN A 138 14.62 -3.50 -0.71
CA GLN A 138 15.90 -3.00 -1.27
C GLN A 138 15.89 -1.49 -1.54
N LEU A 139 14.73 -0.92 -1.87
CA LEU A 139 14.58 0.51 -2.12
C LEU A 139 14.45 1.32 -0.83
N ALA A 140 14.13 0.64 0.27
CA ALA A 140 13.91 1.20 1.59
C ALA A 140 15.21 1.42 2.38
N GLU A 141 16.35 0.86 1.94
CA GLU A 141 17.56 0.77 2.76
C GLU A 141 18.13 2.12 3.26
N GLU A 142 18.70 2.07 4.47
CA GLU A 142 19.22 3.11 5.39
C GLU A 142 18.24 4.16 5.94
N GLU A 143 17.20 4.59 5.22
CA GLU A 143 16.37 5.74 5.62
C GLU A 143 14.86 5.48 5.72
N ALA A 144 14.36 4.30 5.32
CA ALA A 144 12.92 4.07 5.31
C ALA A 144 12.31 3.99 6.72
N VAL A 145 11.26 4.77 6.89
CA VAL A 145 10.45 4.76 8.11
C VAL A 145 9.40 3.66 7.97
N VAL A 146 9.61 2.55 8.68
CA VAL A 146 8.61 1.48 8.79
C VAL A 146 7.69 1.78 9.96
N VAL A 147 6.38 1.79 9.70
CA VAL A 147 5.32 1.94 10.69
C VAL A 147 4.54 0.64 10.76
N GLU A 148 4.64 -0.04 11.90
CA GLU A 148 3.83 -1.22 12.16
C GLU A 148 2.36 -0.84 12.38
N LYS A 149 1.45 -1.64 11.82
CA LYS A 149 0.02 -1.53 12.06
C LYS A 149 -0.61 -2.88 12.36
N HIS A 150 -1.72 -2.84 13.10
CA HIS A 150 -2.42 -4.04 13.58
C HIS A 150 -3.85 -4.16 13.06
N VAL A 151 -4.31 -3.18 12.30
CA VAL A 151 -5.60 -3.14 11.62
C VAL A 151 -5.43 -2.62 10.19
N TYR A 152 -6.51 -2.59 9.41
CA TYR A 152 -6.46 -2.13 8.02
C TYR A 152 -6.04 -0.67 7.89
N ASN A 153 -6.52 0.19 8.79
CA ASN A 153 -6.24 1.62 8.77
C ASN A 153 -4.86 1.90 9.35
N GLY A 154 -3.98 2.51 8.54
CA GLY A 154 -2.63 2.90 8.92
C GLY A 154 -2.52 3.94 10.03
N PHE A 155 -3.59 4.65 10.39
CA PHE A 155 -3.60 5.67 11.43
C PHE A 155 -4.01 5.14 12.82
N VAL A 156 -4.67 3.98 12.88
CA VAL A 156 -5.25 3.48 14.15
C VAL A 156 -4.18 2.78 14.98
N ASP A 157 -3.90 3.35 16.15
CA ASP A 157 -2.88 2.87 17.10
C ASP A 157 -1.48 2.73 16.46
N THR A 158 -1.09 3.69 15.61
CA THR A 158 0.25 3.75 15.01
C THR A 158 0.87 5.13 15.19
N SER A 159 2.16 5.26 14.86
CA SER A 159 2.85 6.55 14.80
C SER A 159 2.74 7.26 13.45
N LEU A 160 1.87 6.82 12.53
CA LEU A 160 1.83 7.35 11.16
C LEU A 160 1.48 8.84 11.13
N GLU A 161 0.43 9.24 11.87
CA GLU A 161 -0.02 10.62 11.94
C GLU A 161 1.07 11.55 12.46
N GLU A 162 1.66 11.21 13.61
CA GLU A 162 2.73 11.96 14.25
C GLU A 162 3.93 12.13 13.30
N LYS A 163 4.32 11.07 12.60
CA LYS A 163 5.46 11.10 11.66
C LYS A 163 5.18 11.98 10.45
N LEU A 164 4.01 11.87 9.83
CA LEU A 164 3.64 12.72 8.70
C LEU A 164 3.57 14.18 9.11
N LEU A 165 2.88 14.51 10.21
CA LEU A 165 2.80 15.88 10.72
C LEU A 165 4.19 16.42 11.12
N GLY A 166 5.05 15.58 11.70
CA GLY A 166 6.41 15.95 12.09
C GLY A 166 7.33 16.25 10.90
N LEU A 167 7.06 15.66 9.73
CA LEU A 167 7.73 15.99 8.45
C LEU A 167 7.20 17.28 7.81
N GLY A 168 6.14 17.87 8.38
CA GLY A 168 5.50 19.08 7.87
C GLY A 168 4.79 18.86 6.53
N VAL A 169 4.47 17.62 6.16
CA VAL A 169 3.82 17.32 4.88
C VAL A 169 2.35 17.75 4.92
N ASP A 170 1.88 18.30 3.82
CA ASP A 170 0.47 18.67 3.60
C ASP A 170 -0.23 17.72 2.62
N THR A 171 0.55 16.92 1.89
CA THR A 171 0.10 16.06 0.81
C THR A 171 0.64 14.65 1.00
N VAL A 172 -0.19 13.63 0.74
CA VAL A 172 0.26 12.23 0.75
C VAL A 172 -0.18 11.49 -0.50
N PHE A 173 0.74 10.70 -1.04
CA PHE A 173 0.49 9.76 -2.13
C PHE A 173 0.44 8.34 -1.55
N ILE A 174 -0.67 7.64 -1.76
CA ILE A 174 -0.92 6.31 -1.22
C ILE A 174 -0.79 5.27 -2.34
N VAL A 175 0.03 4.24 -2.08
CA VAL A 175 0.26 3.09 -2.96
C VAL A 175 0.23 1.79 -2.16
N GLY A 176 0.15 0.62 -2.82
CA GLY A 176 0.23 -0.68 -2.14
C GLY A 176 -1.02 -1.55 -2.27
N VAL A 177 -1.24 -2.44 -1.30
CA VAL A 177 -2.30 -3.47 -1.36
C VAL A 177 -3.04 -3.62 -0.03
N GLU A 178 -4.28 -4.09 0.01
CA GLU A 178 -5.24 -4.22 -1.10
C GLU A 178 -6.00 -2.90 -1.28
N THR A 179 -6.22 -2.45 -2.53
CA THR A 179 -6.90 -1.18 -2.89
C THR A 179 -8.14 -0.89 -2.06
N HIS A 180 -9.07 -1.85 -1.97
CA HIS A 180 -10.37 -1.66 -1.34
C HIS A 180 -10.39 -1.91 0.19
N ILE A 181 -9.26 -2.31 0.77
CA ILE A 181 -9.13 -2.67 2.19
C ILE A 181 -8.17 -1.70 2.88
N CYS A 182 -6.89 -2.05 2.99
CA CYS A 182 -5.90 -1.30 3.76
C CYS A 182 -5.57 0.04 3.11
N VAL A 183 -5.47 0.07 1.78
CA VAL A 183 -5.23 1.30 1.01
C VAL A 183 -6.39 2.26 1.22
N MET A 184 -7.63 1.85 0.95
CA MET A 184 -8.83 2.69 1.14
C MET A 184 -8.96 3.18 2.57
N ALA A 185 -8.85 2.29 3.56
CA ALA A 185 -9.01 2.66 4.98
C ALA A 185 -7.96 3.69 5.43
N THR A 186 -6.71 3.53 4.99
CA THR A 186 -5.62 4.46 5.28
C THR A 186 -5.82 5.79 4.55
N ALA A 187 -6.16 5.75 3.26
CA ALA A 187 -6.37 6.94 2.45
C ALA A 187 -7.55 7.79 2.95
N GLN A 188 -8.64 7.15 3.40
CA GLN A 188 -9.77 7.87 4.01
C GLN A 188 -9.34 8.62 5.26
N SER A 189 -8.61 7.97 6.17
CA SER A 189 -8.09 8.68 7.36
C SER A 189 -7.11 9.78 7.00
N ALA A 190 -6.22 9.56 6.03
CA ALA A 190 -5.30 10.59 5.56
C ALA A 190 -6.05 11.82 5.03
N SER A 191 -7.17 11.63 4.32
CA SER A 191 -7.93 12.72 3.71
C SER A 191 -8.49 13.75 4.69
N PHE A 192 -8.62 13.40 5.98
CA PHE A 192 -9.05 14.34 7.00
C PHE A 192 -7.94 15.31 7.46
N LEU A 193 -6.68 15.00 7.15
CA LEU A 193 -5.50 15.73 7.63
C LEU A 193 -4.62 16.25 6.49
N PHE A 194 -4.62 15.56 5.34
CA PHE A 194 -3.72 15.82 4.21
C PHE A 194 -4.48 15.80 2.89
N LYS A 195 -3.97 16.57 1.92
CA LYS A 195 -4.36 16.39 0.51
C LYS A 195 -3.94 15.00 0.06
N THR A 196 -4.91 14.13 -0.18
CA THR A 196 -4.64 12.70 -0.35
C THR A 196 -4.87 12.25 -1.79
N TYR A 197 -3.87 11.59 -2.35
CA TYR A 197 -3.90 11.00 -3.68
C TYR A 197 -3.72 9.49 -3.59
N ILE A 198 -4.56 8.72 -4.27
CA ILE A 198 -4.27 7.31 -4.56
C ILE A 198 -3.70 7.23 -5.98
N LEU A 199 -2.56 6.56 -6.13
CA LEU A 199 -1.97 6.30 -7.44
C LEU A 199 -2.54 4.99 -7.99
N GLU A 200 -3.52 5.09 -8.89
CA GLU A 200 -4.36 3.97 -9.32
C GLU A 200 -3.59 2.85 -10.03
N ASP A 201 -2.45 3.19 -10.63
CA ASP A 201 -1.56 2.23 -11.29
C ASP A 201 -0.49 1.65 -10.35
N SER A 202 -0.50 2.06 -9.09
CA SER A 202 0.40 1.61 -8.03
C SER A 202 -0.38 1.03 -6.84
N VAL A 203 -1.63 0.63 -7.07
CA VAL A 203 -2.46 -0.11 -6.10
C VAL A 203 -3.06 -1.34 -6.75
N TRP A 204 -3.31 -2.38 -5.98
CA TRP A 204 -3.86 -3.62 -6.52
C TRP A 204 -4.85 -4.29 -5.56
N SER A 205 -5.85 -4.97 -6.10
CA SER A 205 -6.64 -5.95 -5.34
C SER A 205 -6.97 -7.20 -6.14
N ALA A 206 -7.12 -8.32 -5.44
CA ALA A 206 -7.54 -9.60 -6.02
C ALA A 206 -8.91 -9.48 -6.71
N ASN A 207 -9.81 -8.71 -6.09
CA ASN A 207 -11.10 -8.37 -6.65
C ASN A 207 -11.06 -7.00 -7.32
N CYS A 208 -10.84 -6.99 -8.64
CA CYS A 208 -10.74 -5.75 -9.41
C CYS A 208 -12.04 -4.93 -9.43
N GLU A 209 -13.22 -5.55 -9.27
CA GLU A 209 -14.47 -4.79 -9.23
C GLU A 209 -14.58 -4.01 -7.91
N LEU A 210 -14.22 -4.63 -6.78
CA LEU A 210 -14.12 -3.92 -5.51
C LEU A 210 -13.05 -2.83 -5.53
N ALA A 211 -11.91 -3.06 -6.18
CA ALA A 211 -10.88 -2.03 -6.37
C ALA A 211 -11.45 -0.81 -7.13
N LYS A 212 -12.13 -1.03 -8.25
CA LYS A 212 -12.76 0.06 -9.04
C LYS A 212 -13.79 0.85 -8.23
N TYR A 213 -14.65 0.16 -7.48
CA TYR A 213 -15.62 0.83 -6.62
C TYR A 213 -14.95 1.63 -5.50
N ALA A 214 -13.92 1.09 -4.87
CA ALA A 214 -13.18 1.81 -3.83
C ALA A 214 -12.55 3.11 -4.36
N LEU A 215 -11.90 3.05 -5.53
CA LEU A 215 -11.34 4.24 -6.18
C LEU A 215 -12.43 5.26 -6.55
N SER A 216 -13.59 4.80 -7.01
CA SER A 216 -14.73 5.67 -7.34
C SER A 216 -15.27 6.38 -6.10
N ILE A 217 -15.45 5.64 -4.99
CA ILE A 217 -15.91 6.20 -3.71
C ILE A 217 -14.88 7.19 -3.18
N PHE A 218 -13.59 6.87 -3.27
CA PHE A 218 -12.53 7.76 -2.80
C PHE A 218 -12.52 9.08 -3.58
N LYS A 219 -12.62 8.99 -4.91
CA LYS A 219 -12.68 10.16 -5.81
C LYS A 219 -13.89 11.05 -5.55
N ASP A 220 -15.03 10.46 -5.19
CA ASP A 220 -16.28 11.19 -5.00
C ASP A 220 -16.31 11.95 -3.67
N GLY A 221 -15.73 11.38 -2.60
CA GLY A 221 -15.97 11.88 -1.24
C GLY A 221 -14.75 12.19 -0.38
N TYR A 222 -13.53 11.82 -0.79
CA TYR A 222 -12.37 11.85 0.11
C TYR A 222 -11.13 12.52 -0.50
N GLY A 223 -10.79 12.24 -1.76
CA GLY A 223 -9.56 12.77 -2.33
C GLY A 223 -9.42 12.54 -3.82
N TYR A 224 -8.19 12.46 -4.28
CA TYR A 224 -7.86 12.47 -5.70
C TYR A 224 -7.34 11.11 -6.15
N ILE A 225 -7.64 10.77 -7.41
CA ILE A 225 -7.09 9.61 -8.09
C ILE A 225 -6.23 10.10 -9.25
N THR A 226 -5.00 9.60 -9.34
CA THR A 226 -4.05 9.89 -10.42
C THR A 226 -3.12 8.69 -10.63
N ASN A 227 -2.01 8.86 -11.34
CA ASN A 227 -1.00 7.83 -11.60
C ASN A 227 0.40 8.28 -11.16
N HIS A 228 1.36 7.34 -11.14
CA HIS A 228 2.73 7.60 -10.68
C HIS A 228 3.43 8.80 -11.32
N LYS A 229 3.05 9.21 -12.54
CA LYS A 229 3.72 10.33 -13.23
C LYS A 229 3.59 11.64 -12.49
N VAL A 230 2.58 11.77 -11.63
CA VAL A 230 2.38 12.93 -10.77
C VAL A 230 3.62 13.25 -9.94
N LEU A 231 4.35 12.22 -9.49
CA LEU A 231 5.54 12.36 -8.64
C LEU A 231 6.68 13.09 -9.36
N TYR A 232 6.74 13.08 -10.70
CA TYR A 232 7.73 13.85 -11.46
C TYR A 232 7.51 15.37 -11.40
N PHE A 233 6.37 15.83 -10.90
CA PHE A 233 6.05 17.26 -10.81
C PHE A 233 6.06 17.76 -9.36
N VAL A 234 6.15 16.87 -8.38
CA VAL A 234 6.24 17.22 -6.96
C VAL A 234 7.67 17.70 -6.63
N GLY A 235 7.79 18.75 -5.82
CA GLY A 235 9.06 19.26 -5.30
C GLY A 235 9.94 20.02 -6.30
N ALA A 236 9.52 20.22 -7.54
CA ALA A 236 10.25 21.08 -8.47
C ALA A 236 9.93 22.56 -8.17
N SER A 237 10.75 23.21 -7.36
CA SER A 237 10.92 24.66 -7.50
C SER A 237 11.38 24.91 -8.93
N HIS A 238 10.60 25.68 -9.69
CA HIS A 238 11.06 26.25 -10.96
C HIS A 238 12.15 27.29 -10.68
N ASP A 239 13.32 26.84 -10.23
CA ASP A 239 14.56 27.60 -10.30
C ASP A 239 15.44 26.93 -11.36
N SER A 240 15.16 27.26 -12.62
CA SER A 240 16.16 27.17 -13.68
C SER A 240 16.55 28.61 -14.06
N PRO A 241 17.85 28.92 -14.19
CA PRO A 241 18.36 30.27 -14.43
C PRO A 241 17.92 30.88 -15.76
#